data_AF-A0A7K9FTG9-F1
#
_entry.id   AF-A0A7K9FTG9-F1
#
_cell.length_a   1.000
_cell.length_b   1.000
_cell.length_c   1.000
_cell.angle_alpha   90.00
_cell.angle_beta   90.00
_cell.angle_gamma   90.00
#
_symmetry.space_group_name_H-M   'P 1'
#
loop_
_entity.id
_entity.type
_entity.pdbx_description
1 polymer ?
#
loop_
_entity_poly.entity_id
_entity_poly.type
_entity_poly.pdbx_seq_one_letter_code
_entity_poly.pdbx_strand_id
1 'polypeptide(L)'
;MGLLTELARGLVRGADRMSPFTSKRGPRSYNKGRGARRPGVLTSSRKFIRIEEMVPQFIVPDLEGFKLKPYVSYRAPPGSEPPMTAKQLFTEVVAPHIEKDVKEGAFDPNNLEKYGFEPTQEGKLFQLFPKNYVR
;
A
#
# COMPACT_ATOMS: atom_id res chain seq x y z
N MET A 1 15.63 -11.55 34.75
CA MET A 1 16.99 -11.60 34.18
C MET A 1 17.84 -10.66 35.02
N GLY A 2 18.71 -11.20 35.89
CA GLY A 2 19.41 -10.42 36.92
C GLY A 2 20.83 -10.03 36.50
N LEU A 3 21.36 -8.99 37.14
CA LEU A 3 22.67 -8.40 36.85
C LEU A 3 23.84 -9.41 36.95
N LEU A 4 23.78 -10.34 37.90
CA LEU A 4 24.77 -11.43 38.04
C LEU A 4 24.77 -12.40 36.85
N THR A 5 23.60 -12.70 36.28
CA THR A 5 23.50 -13.58 35.10
C THR A 5 24.04 -12.92 33.84
N GLU A 6 23.98 -11.58 33.74
CA GLU A 6 24.56 -10.84 32.61
C GLU A 6 26.08 -10.74 32.71
N LEU A 7 26.62 -10.53 33.92
CA LEU A 7 28.07 -10.53 34.17
C LEU A 7 28.70 -11.91 33.92
N ALA A 8 28.08 -12.98 34.44
CA ALA A 8 28.55 -14.35 34.19
C ALA A 8 28.49 -14.71 32.68
N ARG A 9 27.45 -14.25 31.96
CA ARG A 9 27.39 -14.38 30.50
C ARG A 9 28.52 -13.63 29.82
N GLY A 10 28.80 -12.38 30.17
CA GLY A 10 29.88 -11.60 29.56
C GLY A 10 31.27 -12.19 29.76
N LEU A 11 31.47 -12.96 30.84
CA LEU A 11 32.75 -13.61 31.15
C LEU A 11 32.94 -14.96 30.42
N VAL A 12 31.87 -15.73 30.21
CA VAL A 12 31.93 -17.09 29.61
C VAL A 12 31.53 -17.09 28.12
N ARG A 13 30.67 -16.17 27.70
CA ARG A 13 30.16 -16.04 26.33
C ARG A 13 30.44 -14.63 25.83
N GLY A 14 31.24 -14.50 24.77
CA GLY A 14 31.49 -13.22 24.10
C GLY A 14 30.22 -12.57 23.54
N ALA A 15 30.37 -11.50 22.76
CA ALA A 15 29.25 -10.74 22.20
C ALA A 15 28.22 -11.63 21.47
N ASP A 16 26.94 -11.31 21.65
CA ASP A 16 25.82 -12.05 21.06
C ASP A 16 25.79 -11.91 19.52
N ARG A 17 25.77 -13.05 18.81
CA ARG A 17 25.70 -13.17 17.34
C ARG A 17 24.35 -13.64 16.81
N MET A 18 23.44 -14.07 17.69
CA MET A 18 22.16 -14.68 17.31
C MET A 18 21.05 -13.66 17.21
N SER A 19 21.10 -12.58 18.00
CA SER A 19 20.04 -11.59 18.03
C SER A 19 20.22 -10.50 16.97
N PRO A 20 19.13 -10.00 16.34
CA PRO A 20 19.22 -8.99 15.30
C PRO A 20 19.95 -7.73 15.75
N PHE A 21 20.88 -7.25 14.92
CA PHE A 21 21.62 -6.04 15.24
C PHE A 21 20.73 -4.81 15.16
N THR A 22 20.77 -3.93 16.16
CA THR A 22 19.87 -2.77 16.26
C THR A 22 20.62 -1.47 16.52
N SER A 23 19.93 -0.33 16.38
CA SER A 23 20.51 1.00 16.65
C SER A 23 21.03 1.22 18.07
N LYS A 24 20.74 0.32 19.02
CA LYS A 24 21.18 0.43 20.43
C LYS A 24 22.47 -0.34 20.74
N ARG A 25 22.98 -1.11 19.78
CA ARG A 25 24.11 -2.04 19.99
C ARG A 25 25.41 -1.60 19.35
N GLY A 26 25.34 -0.62 18.44
CA GLY A 26 26.53 -0.08 17.77
C GLY A 26 27.11 1.13 18.49
N PRO A 27 28.28 1.61 18.04
CA PRO A 27 28.88 2.85 18.51
C PRO A 27 28.04 4.08 18.10
N ARG A 28 28.43 5.28 18.56
CA ARG A 28 27.71 6.54 18.31
C ARG A 28 27.38 6.81 16.83
N SER A 29 28.23 6.40 15.89
CA SER A 29 28.03 6.58 14.44
C SER A 29 27.04 5.59 13.82
N TYR A 30 26.63 4.55 14.56
CA TYR A 30 25.77 3.49 14.04
C TYR A 30 24.29 3.91 14.06
N ASN A 31 23.87 4.67 13.06
CA ASN A 31 22.51 5.16 12.92
C ASN A 31 21.66 4.31 11.95
N LYS A 32 21.27 3.10 12.40
CA LYS A 32 20.44 2.16 11.61
C LYS A 32 18.99 2.62 11.41
N GLY A 33 18.42 3.37 12.36
CA GLY A 33 16.98 3.65 12.39
C GLY A 33 16.11 2.45 12.80
N ARG A 34 14.77 2.61 12.65
CA ARG A 34 13.74 1.64 13.07
C ARG A 34 12.62 1.44 12.03
N GLY A 35 12.91 1.71 10.75
CA GLY A 35 11.94 1.54 9.65
C GLY A 35 11.07 2.76 9.35
N ALA A 36 11.21 3.86 10.11
CA ALA A 36 10.56 5.12 9.78
C ALA A 36 11.04 5.64 8.40
N ARG A 37 10.08 5.95 7.52
CA ARG A 37 10.35 6.60 6.23
C ARG A 37 10.62 8.09 6.46
N ARG A 38 11.57 8.65 5.69
CA ARG A 38 12.00 10.04 5.86
C ARG A 38 11.08 10.98 5.06
N PRO A 39 10.50 12.03 5.66
CA PRO A 39 9.64 13.00 4.97
C PRO A 39 10.45 14.18 4.39
N GLY A 40 11.70 13.95 3.97
CA GLY A 40 12.60 15.03 3.57
C GLY A 40 14.06 14.61 3.51
N VAL A 41 14.94 15.59 3.35
CA VAL A 41 16.37 15.39 3.08
C VAL A 41 17.27 16.19 4.03
N LEU A 42 18.48 15.68 4.25
CA LEU A 42 19.54 16.41 4.97
C LEU A 42 20.38 17.19 3.97
N THR A 43 20.62 18.46 4.27
CA THR A 43 21.53 19.32 3.51
C THR A 43 22.99 19.04 3.85
N SER A 44 23.91 19.60 3.06
CA SER A 44 25.36 19.55 3.32
C SER A 44 25.74 20.13 4.69
N SER A 45 24.99 21.12 5.18
CA SER A 45 25.16 21.72 6.51
C SER A 45 24.54 20.91 7.66
N ARG A 46 24.05 19.69 7.37
CA ARG A 46 23.33 18.80 8.32
C ARG A 46 22.00 19.35 8.82
N LYS A 47 21.49 20.43 8.22
CA LYS A 47 20.12 20.90 8.47
C LYS A 47 19.13 20.00 7.73
N PHE A 48 18.09 19.55 8.42
CA PHE A 48 17.00 18.78 7.80
C PHE A 48 15.97 19.72 7.17
N ILE A 49 15.58 19.43 5.94
CA ILE A 49 14.49 20.11 5.24
C ILE A 49 13.35 19.12 5.05
N ARG A 50 12.18 19.47 5.59
CA ARG A 50 10.92 18.76 5.39
C ARG A 50 10.37 19.10 4.00
N ILE A 51 9.95 18.09 3.26
CA ILE A 51 9.32 18.22 1.94
C ILE A 51 7.85 17.82 2.12
N GLU A 52 6.92 18.71 1.81
CA GLU A 52 5.50 18.50 2.15
C GLU A 52 4.89 17.36 1.32
N GLU A 53 5.32 17.20 0.08
CA GLU A 53 4.90 16.16 -0.85
C GLU A 53 5.35 14.75 -0.42
N MET A 54 6.40 14.66 0.41
CA MET A 54 6.85 13.39 1.00
C MET A 54 6.09 13.02 2.28
N VAL A 55 5.30 13.95 2.84
CA VAL A 55 4.53 13.71 4.06
C VAL A 55 3.18 13.10 3.66
N PRO A 56 2.85 11.88 4.15
CA PRO A 56 1.59 11.26 3.82
C PRO A 56 0.42 12.07 4.38
N GLN A 57 -0.58 12.32 3.53
CA GLN A 57 -1.83 12.97 3.90
C GLN A 57 -2.93 11.93 4.07
N PHE A 58 -3.63 11.96 5.20
CA PHE A 58 -4.77 11.09 5.42
C PHE A 58 -6.03 11.72 4.83
N ILE A 59 -6.61 11.06 3.82
CA ILE A 59 -7.87 11.47 3.20
C ILE A 59 -9.00 10.84 4.03
N VAL A 60 -9.63 11.63 4.89
CA VAL A 60 -10.70 11.19 5.80
C VAL A 60 -12.05 11.69 5.26
N PRO A 61 -12.99 10.80 4.89
CA PRO A 61 -14.33 11.20 4.46
C PRO A 61 -15.19 11.63 5.65
N ASP A 62 -16.22 12.44 5.37
CA ASP A 62 -17.27 12.71 6.34
C ASP A 62 -18.17 11.48 6.53
N LEU A 63 -18.53 11.21 7.79
CA LEU A 63 -19.30 10.03 8.20
C LEU A 63 -20.67 10.41 8.78
N GLU A 64 -21.10 11.66 8.68
CA GLU A 64 -22.46 12.07 9.08
C GLU A 64 -23.52 11.27 8.29
N GLY A 65 -24.46 10.64 9.01
CA GLY A 65 -25.50 9.81 8.41
C GLY A 65 -25.04 8.45 7.86
N PHE A 66 -23.81 8.01 8.12
CA PHE A 66 -23.29 6.74 7.60
C PHE A 66 -23.98 5.52 8.25
N LYS A 67 -24.61 4.68 7.43
CA LYS A 67 -25.47 3.56 7.89
C LYS A 67 -24.68 2.32 8.31
N LEU A 68 -23.51 2.08 7.70
CA LEU A 68 -22.72 0.87 7.96
C LEU A 68 -22.06 0.97 9.34
N LYS A 69 -22.01 -0.17 10.04
CA LYS A 69 -21.44 -0.28 11.39
C LYS A 69 -20.27 -1.28 11.39
N PRO A 70 -19.35 -1.20 12.36
CA PRO A 70 -18.23 -2.15 12.47
C PRO A 70 -18.65 -3.61 12.66
N TYR A 71 -19.89 -3.86 13.10
CA TYR A 71 -20.43 -5.19 13.35
C TYR A 71 -21.75 -5.40 12.60
N VAL A 72 -21.98 -6.65 12.18
CA VAL A 72 -23.17 -7.10 11.46
C VAL A 72 -24.01 -7.99 12.38
N SER A 73 -25.34 -7.97 12.21
CA SER A 73 -26.26 -8.84 12.96
C SER A 73 -26.13 -10.30 12.54
N TYR A 74 -26.20 -11.22 13.50
CA TYR A 74 -26.29 -12.67 13.25
C TYR A 74 -27.53 -13.11 12.46
N ARG A 75 -28.52 -12.22 12.29
CA ARG A 75 -29.70 -12.50 11.47
C ARG A 75 -29.43 -12.45 9.97
N ALA A 76 -28.27 -11.93 9.54
CA ALA A 76 -27.90 -11.90 8.14
C ALA A 76 -27.64 -13.34 7.61
N PRO A 77 -28.11 -13.68 6.40
CA PRO A 77 -27.80 -14.96 5.80
C PRO A 77 -26.29 -15.07 5.51
N PRO A 78 -25.74 -16.29 5.45
CA PRO A 78 -24.35 -16.49 5.07
C PRO A 78 -24.11 -16.02 3.63
N GLY A 79 -23.01 -15.30 3.41
CA GLY A 79 -22.60 -14.86 2.07
C GLY A 79 -22.16 -16.05 1.22
N SER A 80 -22.67 -16.13 0.00
CA SER A 80 -22.36 -17.20 -0.97
C SER A 80 -21.60 -16.69 -2.20
N GLU A 81 -21.11 -15.46 -2.16
CA GLU A 81 -20.56 -14.80 -3.34
C GLU A 81 -19.18 -15.38 -3.72
N PRO A 82 -18.99 -15.72 -5.00
CA PRO A 82 -17.69 -16.18 -5.48
C PRO A 82 -16.66 -15.03 -5.48
N PRO A 83 -15.35 -15.35 -5.44
CA PRO A 83 -14.32 -14.32 -5.54
C PRO A 83 -14.40 -13.58 -6.88
N MET A 84 -14.23 -12.26 -6.85
CA MET A 84 -14.28 -11.42 -8.04
C MET A 84 -13.16 -11.76 -9.02
N THR A 85 -13.50 -11.92 -10.31
CA THR A 85 -12.55 -12.20 -11.39
C THR A 85 -12.57 -11.11 -12.46
N ALA A 86 -11.46 -10.97 -13.22
CA ALA A 86 -11.38 -10.01 -14.32
C ALA A 86 -12.46 -10.27 -15.40
N LYS A 87 -12.77 -11.55 -15.67
CA LYS A 87 -13.82 -11.95 -16.60
C LYS A 87 -15.20 -11.49 -16.12
N GLN A 88 -15.53 -11.70 -14.85
CA GLN A 88 -16.80 -11.22 -14.28
C GLN A 88 -16.91 -9.71 -14.40
N LEU A 89 -15.85 -8.97 -14.01
CA LEU A 89 -15.82 -7.51 -14.09
C LEU A 89 -16.06 -7.02 -15.52
N PHE A 90 -15.35 -7.61 -16.49
CA PHE A 90 -15.52 -7.29 -17.90
C PHE A 90 -16.94 -7.57 -18.39
N THR A 91 -17.51 -8.71 -17.99
CA THR A 91 -18.83 -9.16 -18.44
C THR A 91 -19.96 -8.29 -17.86
N GLU A 92 -19.81 -7.83 -16.62
CA GLU A 92 -20.80 -6.99 -15.94
C GLU A 92 -20.75 -5.53 -16.37
N VAL A 93 -19.54 -4.98 -16.56
CA VAL A 93 -19.36 -3.53 -16.79
C VAL A 93 -19.18 -3.20 -18.26
N VAL A 94 -18.30 -3.89 -18.97
CA VAL A 94 -17.85 -3.47 -20.32
C VAL A 94 -18.63 -4.17 -21.43
N ALA A 95 -18.91 -5.46 -21.29
CA ALA A 95 -19.57 -6.26 -22.32
C ALA A 95 -20.94 -5.70 -22.78
N PRO A 96 -21.82 -5.18 -21.91
CA PRO A 96 -23.10 -4.63 -22.35
C PRO A 96 -22.97 -3.42 -23.28
N HIS A 97 -21.88 -2.66 -23.18
CA HIS A 97 -21.61 -1.53 -24.07
C HIS A 97 -21.10 -2.01 -25.43
N ILE A 98 -20.17 -2.96 -25.45
CA ILE A 98 -19.65 -3.54 -26.69
C ILE A 98 -20.77 -4.24 -27.46
N GLU A 99 -21.63 -5.02 -26.78
CA GLU A 99 -22.74 -5.72 -27.44
C GLU A 99 -23.74 -4.77 -28.11
N LYS A 100 -24.00 -3.60 -27.51
CA LYS A 100 -24.88 -2.58 -28.11
C LYS A 100 -24.28 -2.04 -29.40
N ASP A 101 -23.03 -1.61 -29.35
CA ASP A 101 -22.35 -1.02 -30.51
C ASP A 101 -22.13 -2.05 -31.64
N VAL A 102 -21.93 -3.32 -31.30
CA VAL A 102 -21.87 -4.42 -32.28
C VAL A 102 -23.23 -4.63 -32.95
N LYS A 103 -24.33 -4.63 -32.19
CA LYS A 103 -25.70 -4.76 -32.74
C LYS A 103 -26.09 -3.56 -33.61
N GLU A 104 -25.61 -2.37 -33.27
CA GLU A 104 -25.84 -1.13 -34.02
C GLU A 104 -24.89 -0.95 -35.22
N GLY A 105 -23.90 -1.84 -35.38
CA GLY A 105 -22.90 -1.76 -36.46
C GLY A 105 -21.89 -0.62 -36.29
N ALA A 106 -21.80 -0.02 -35.09
CA ALA A 106 -20.92 1.09 -34.75
C ALA A 106 -19.62 0.65 -34.04
N PHE A 107 -19.38 -0.65 -33.93
CA PHE A 107 -18.18 -1.20 -33.29
C PHE A 107 -16.94 -1.06 -34.17
N ASP A 108 -15.88 -0.45 -33.63
CA ASP A 108 -14.57 -0.34 -34.26
C ASP A 108 -13.49 -0.95 -33.34
N PRO A 109 -12.74 -1.98 -33.78
CA PRO A 109 -11.63 -2.57 -33.04
C PRO A 109 -10.49 -1.61 -32.71
N ASN A 110 -10.32 -0.52 -33.45
CA ASN A 110 -9.22 0.43 -33.21
C ASN A 110 -9.56 1.46 -32.11
N ASN A 111 -10.85 1.59 -31.75
CA ASN A 111 -11.33 2.59 -30.80
C ASN A 111 -11.72 1.96 -29.45
N LEU A 112 -10.83 1.15 -28.88
CA LEU A 112 -11.08 0.48 -27.59
C LEU A 112 -11.03 1.45 -26.39
N GLU A 113 -10.35 2.59 -26.54
CA GLU A 113 -10.27 3.63 -25.51
C GLU A 113 -11.66 4.18 -25.16
N LYS A 114 -12.59 4.20 -26.12
CA LYS A 114 -14.01 4.51 -25.90
C LYS A 114 -14.64 3.65 -24.80
N TYR A 115 -14.23 2.38 -24.70
CA TYR A 115 -14.73 1.42 -23.73
C TYR A 115 -13.88 1.37 -22.44
N GLY A 116 -12.93 2.28 -22.29
CA GLY A 116 -12.06 2.38 -21.12
C GLY A 116 -10.79 1.53 -21.19
N PHE A 117 -10.44 0.98 -22.37
CA PHE A 117 -9.13 0.34 -22.51
C PHE A 117 -8.02 1.38 -22.51
N GLU A 118 -6.99 1.12 -21.73
CA GLU A 118 -5.85 1.99 -21.56
C GLU A 118 -4.59 1.29 -22.08
N PRO A 119 -4.12 1.58 -23.31
CA PRO A 119 -3.01 0.83 -23.92
C PRO A 119 -1.69 1.02 -23.18
N THR A 120 -1.45 2.23 -22.65
CA THR A 120 -0.25 2.56 -21.89
C THR A 120 -0.60 3.17 -20.53
N GLN A 121 0.27 2.93 -19.54
CA GLN A 121 0.15 3.49 -18.19
C GLN A 121 0.99 4.77 -18.00
N GLU A 122 1.79 5.13 -19.02
CA GLU A 122 2.60 6.34 -19.00
C GLU A 122 1.72 7.59 -19.02
N GLY A 123 2.17 8.66 -18.35
CA GLY A 123 1.42 9.91 -18.23
C GLY A 123 0.24 9.89 -17.24
N LYS A 124 -0.10 8.73 -16.67
CA LYS A 124 -1.16 8.63 -15.65
C LYS A 124 -0.67 9.00 -14.26
N LEU A 125 -1.50 9.74 -13.53
CA LEU A 125 -1.25 10.07 -12.13
C LEU A 125 -1.18 8.81 -11.27
N PHE A 126 -2.15 7.90 -11.45
CA PHE A 126 -2.21 6.62 -10.77
C PHE A 126 -1.91 5.49 -11.75
N GLN A 127 -0.70 4.96 -11.68
CA GLN A 127 -0.23 3.87 -12.53
C GLN A 127 -0.57 2.52 -11.91
N LEU A 128 -1.13 1.61 -12.71
CA LEU A 128 -1.42 0.25 -12.27
C LEU A 128 -0.14 -0.61 -12.19
N PHE A 129 0.76 -0.46 -13.17
CA PHE A 129 2.03 -1.18 -13.21
C PHE A 129 3.13 -0.34 -13.88
N PRO A 130 4.28 -0.10 -13.22
CA PRO A 130 4.54 -0.36 -11.80
C PRO A 130 3.68 0.54 -10.92
N LYS A 131 3.10 -0.04 -9.86
CA LYS A 131 2.20 0.68 -8.96
C LYS A 131 2.90 1.85 -8.27
N ASN A 132 2.36 3.06 -8.39
CA ASN A 132 2.95 4.29 -7.84
C ASN A 132 2.17 4.93 -6.68
N TYR A 133 1.06 4.33 -6.22
CA TYR A 133 0.22 4.85 -5.14
C TYR A 133 0.19 3.93 -3.91
N VAL A 134 -0.19 4.51 -2.76
CA VAL A 134 -0.28 3.81 -1.46
C VAL A 134 -1.73 3.31 -1.25
N ARG A 135 -1.91 2.31 -0.39
CA ARG A 135 -3.23 1.81 0.03
C ARG A 135 -3.76 2.61 1.21
#